data_AF-A0A9X5E6W1-F1
#
_entry.id   AF-A0A9X5E6W1-F1
#
_cell.length_a   1.000
_cell.length_b   1.000
_cell.length_c   1.000
_cell.angle_alpha   90.00
_cell.angle_beta   90.00
_cell.angle_gamma   90.00
#
_symmetry.space_group_name_H-M   'P 1'
#
loop_
_entity.id
_entity.type
_entity.pdbx_description
1 polymer ?
#
loop_
_entity_poly.entity_id
_entity_poly.type
_entity_poly.pdbx_seq_one_letter_code
_entity_poly.pdbx_strand_id
1 'polypeptide(L)'
;TILFVSHSMSTVESLCNRGVLLESGIVSLNASSEEVVRAYLEKAYGTAKELALSQRRDRSGSGRIRVSSFKLLNEQGEEEPALQSGKNYDFAIGYSNNTGERLNNVVVCVDLIDERGVRVILLKSTFTNHNLTLNADRGYILCRVKNFPLVQGMYRVTLHLAHADREVLDHIEDAANVSVDGGDFFGTGNPGIPNLCKFLVNADWSTTAANSNSYTQSI
;
A
#
# COMPACT_ATOMS: atom_id res chain seq x y z
N THR A 1 -0.96 -25.08 -25.90
CA THR A 1 -0.58 -24.45 -24.62
C THR A 1 -0.63 -22.95 -24.81
N ILE A 2 -1.33 -22.24 -23.93
CA ILE A 2 -1.39 -20.77 -23.94
C ILE A 2 -0.49 -20.29 -22.81
N LEU A 3 0.39 -19.32 -23.09
CA LEU A 3 1.21 -18.67 -22.07
C LEU A 3 0.57 -17.32 -21.75
N PHE A 4 0.22 -17.11 -20.49
CA PHE A 4 -0.34 -15.87 -19.98
C PHE A 4 0.68 -15.23 -19.02
N VAL A 5 0.98 -13.96 -19.22
CA VAL A 5 1.92 -13.18 -18.40
C VAL A 5 1.20 -11.95 -17.90
N SER A 6 1.18 -11.75 -16.58
CA SER A 6 0.51 -10.65 -15.92
C SER A 6 1.31 -10.23 -14.70
N HIS A 7 1.30 -8.93 -14.40
CA HIS A 7 1.85 -8.38 -13.17
C HIS A 7 0.90 -8.52 -11.97
N SER A 8 -0.38 -8.84 -12.21
CA SER A 8 -1.36 -9.10 -11.16
C SER A 8 -1.37 -10.58 -10.79
N MET A 9 -0.88 -10.90 -9.59
CA MET A 9 -0.86 -12.27 -9.06
C MET A 9 -2.27 -12.83 -8.86
N SER A 10 -3.26 -12.01 -8.47
CA SER A 10 -4.68 -12.41 -8.42
C SER A 10 -5.26 -12.75 -9.79
N THR A 11 -4.80 -12.09 -10.85
CA THR A 11 -5.20 -12.42 -12.23
C THR A 11 -4.54 -13.72 -12.69
N VAL A 12 -3.27 -13.94 -12.33
CA VAL A 12 -2.58 -15.21 -12.61
C VAL A 12 -3.27 -16.36 -11.88
N GLU A 13 -3.61 -16.18 -10.60
CA GLU A 13 -4.29 -17.17 -9.77
C GLU A 13 -5.70 -17.51 -10.27
N SER A 14 -6.48 -16.51 -10.71
CA SER A 14 -7.85 -16.71 -11.19
C SER A 14 -7.96 -17.29 -12.61
N LEU A 15 -7.01 -16.98 -13.50
CA LEU A 15 -7.07 -17.40 -14.92
C LEU A 15 -6.20 -18.60 -15.25
N CYS A 16 -5.23 -18.94 -14.40
CA CYS A 16 -4.33 -20.06 -14.64
C CYS A 16 -4.52 -21.13 -13.57
N ASN A 17 -4.53 -22.41 -13.95
CA ASN A 17 -4.55 -23.53 -13.00
C ASN A 17 -3.13 -24.00 -12.62
N ARG A 18 -2.12 -23.54 -13.37
CA ARG A 18 -0.71 -23.90 -13.21
C ARG A 18 0.14 -22.66 -13.42
N GLY A 19 1.13 -22.46 -12.54
CA GLY A 19 2.11 -21.39 -12.64
C GLY A 19 3.51 -21.95 -12.85
N VAL A 20 4.41 -21.10 -13.36
CA VAL A 20 5.85 -21.38 -13.39
C VAL A 20 6.57 -20.16 -12.84
N LEU A 21 7.30 -20.32 -11.74
CA LEU A 21 8.17 -19.31 -11.18
C LEU A 21 9.54 -19.38 -11.87
N LEU A 22 9.97 -18.26 -12.44
CA LEU A 22 11.30 -18.11 -13.01
C LEU A 22 12.19 -17.28 -12.08
N GLU A 23 13.41 -17.75 -11.88
CA GLU A 23 14.45 -17.05 -11.15
C GLU A 23 15.72 -17.00 -11.99
N SER A 24 16.18 -15.79 -12.31
CA SER A 24 17.39 -15.59 -13.13
C SER A 24 17.39 -16.41 -14.43
N GLY A 25 16.21 -16.58 -15.06
CA GLY A 25 16.02 -17.35 -16.29
C GLY A 25 15.86 -18.86 -16.11
N ILE A 26 15.81 -19.36 -14.87
CA ILE A 26 15.67 -20.78 -14.54
C ILE A 26 14.32 -21.03 -13.89
N VAL A 27 13.68 -22.16 -14.19
CA VAL A 27 12.44 -22.58 -13.50
C VAL A 27 12.78 -22.98 -12.06
N SER A 28 12.34 -22.15 -11.11
CA SER A 28 12.51 -22.38 -9.67
C SER A 28 11.35 -23.21 -9.10
N LEU A 29 10.12 -22.98 -9.58
CA LEU A 29 8.93 -23.71 -9.15
C LEU A 29 7.96 -23.90 -10.32
N ASN A 30 7.32 -25.06 -10.40
CA ASN A 30 6.27 -25.36 -11.38
C ASN A 30 5.18 -26.17 -10.68
N ALA A 31 4.12 -25.50 -10.26
CA ALA A 31 3.07 -26.04 -9.40
C ALA A 31 1.72 -25.39 -9.72
N SER A 32 0.70 -25.55 -8.86
CA SER A 32 -0.54 -24.79 -9.01
C SER A 32 -0.28 -23.29 -9.02
N SER A 33 -1.15 -22.51 -9.66
CA SER A 33 -1.01 -21.05 -9.69
C SER A 33 -1.00 -20.44 -8.30
N GLU A 34 -1.85 -20.93 -7.39
CA GLU A 34 -1.89 -20.56 -5.97
C GLU A 34 -0.54 -20.82 -5.27
N GLU A 35 0.04 -22.01 -5.41
CA GLU A 35 1.33 -22.35 -4.79
C GLU A 35 2.47 -21.51 -5.36
N VAL A 36 2.46 -21.27 -6.67
CA VAL A 36 3.47 -20.45 -7.34
C VAL A 36 3.38 -19.00 -6.93
N VAL A 37 2.15 -18.46 -6.84
CA VAL A 37 1.89 -17.11 -6.33
C VAL A 37 2.34 -17.01 -4.87
N ARG A 38 1.96 -17.96 -4.01
CA ARG A 38 2.40 -17.97 -2.60
C ARG A 38 3.92 -18.00 -2.48
N ALA A 39 4.60 -18.90 -3.18
CA ALA A 39 6.06 -19.01 -3.13
C ALA A 39 6.76 -17.77 -3.69
N TYR A 40 6.24 -17.19 -4.77
CA TYR A 40 6.70 -15.90 -5.30
C TYR A 40 6.60 -14.81 -4.23
N LEU A 41 5.44 -14.72 -3.58
CA LEU A 41 5.16 -13.70 -2.58
C LEU A 41 6.01 -13.91 -1.33
N GLU A 42 6.13 -15.12 -0.79
CA GLU A 42 7.01 -15.45 0.36
C GLU A 42 8.46 -15.02 0.11
N LYS A 43 8.95 -15.23 -1.11
CA LYS A 43 10.31 -14.83 -1.49
C LYS A 43 10.44 -13.31 -1.64
N ALA A 44 9.43 -12.65 -2.22
CA ALA A 44 9.36 -11.20 -2.27
C ALA A 44 9.32 -10.58 -0.86
N TYR A 45 8.54 -11.17 0.06
CA TYR A 45 8.44 -10.77 1.46
C TYR A 45 9.77 -10.89 2.22
N GLY A 46 10.56 -11.93 1.95
CA GLY A 46 11.89 -12.10 2.54
C GLY A 46 12.89 -11.03 2.10
N THR A 47 12.81 -10.58 0.85
CA THR A 47 13.78 -9.67 0.22
C THR A 47 13.72 -8.24 0.79
N ALA A 48 12.55 -7.78 1.29
CA ALA A 48 12.40 -6.46 1.91
C ALA A 48 13.18 -6.30 3.23
N LYS A 49 13.62 -7.41 3.87
CA LYS A 49 14.38 -7.37 5.13
C LYS A 49 15.90 -7.43 4.96
N GLU A 50 16.43 -7.86 3.82
CA GLU A 50 17.86 -8.17 3.70
C GLU A 50 18.75 -6.98 3.30
N LEU A 51 18.20 -5.96 2.63
CA LEU A 51 18.95 -4.80 2.14
C LEU A 51 18.23 -3.49 2.48
N ALA A 52 19.00 -2.50 2.94
CA ALA A 52 18.48 -1.16 3.16
C ALA A 52 17.88 -0.59 1.87
N LEU A 53 16.79 0.18 1.99
CA LEU A 53 16.12 0.78 0.84
C LEU A 53 17.06 1.61 -0.03
N SER A 54 18.07 2.27 0.53
CA SER A 54 19.07 3.01 -0.26
C SER A 54 19.97 2.13 -1.16
N GLN A 55 20.07 0.83 -0.88
CA GLN A 55 20.97 -0.11 -1.56
C GLN A 55 20.26 -1.02 -2.58
N ARG A 56 18.93 -1.10 -2.53
CA ARG A 56 18.10 -1.90 -3.45
C ARG A 56 18.28 -1.43 -4.91
N ARG A 57 18.40 -2.36 -5.86
CA ARG A 57 18.66 -2.05 -7.29
C ARG A 57 17.50 -2.38 -8.22
N ASP A 58 16.56 -3.16 -7.74
CA ASP A 58 15.30 -3.56 -8.35
C ASP A 58 14.27 -2.43 -8.28
N ARG A 59 14.54 -1.38 -9.04
CA ARG A 59 13.72 -0.17 -9.14
C ARG A 59 13.78 0.37 -10.56
N SER A 60 12.86 1.24 -10.92
CA SER A 60 12.85 1.94 -12.20
C SER A 60 12.71 3.46 -12.02
N GLY A 61 12.92 4.22 -13.09
CA GLY A 61 12.92 5.69 -13.06
C GLY A 61 14.30 6.30 -13.32
N SER A 62 14.35 7.62 -13.44
CA SER A 62 15.58 8.35 -13.79
C SER A 62 16.62 8.36 -12.67
N GLY A 63 16.21 8.10 -11.42
CA GLY A 63 17.09 8.13 -10.24
C GLY A 63 17.55 9.52 -9.83
N ARG A 64 16.98 10.58 -10.43
CA ARG A 64 17.20 11.99 -10.03
C ARG A 64 16.85 12.21 -8.57
N ILE A 65 15.73 11.63 -8.13
CA ILE A 65 15.40 11.44 -6.73
C ILE A 65 15.47 9.94 -6.47
N ARG A 66 15.95 9.53 -5.29
CA ARG A 66 15.88 8.15 -4.84
C ARG A 66 15.28 8.06 -3.44
N VAL A 67 14.38 7.10 -3.26
CA VAL A 67 13.90 6.73 -1.94
C VAL A 67 15.03 6.03 -1.19
N SER A 68 15.27 6.49 0.05
CA SER A 68 16.33 5.99 0.93
C SER A 68 15.79 5.26 2.16
N SER A 69 14.57 5.54 2.59
CA SER A 69 13.92 4.87 3.74
C SER A 69 12.40 5.04 3.71
N PHE A 70 11.71 4.17 4.45
CA PHE A 70 10.28 4.26 4.73
C PHE A 70 10.09 3.95 6.22
N LYS A 71 9.40 4.84 6.94
CA LYS A 71 9.15 4.72 8.38
C LYS A 71 7.70 5.01 8.71
N LEU A 72 7.20 4.36 9.74
CA LEU A 72 5.89 4.61 10.33
C LEU A 72 6.10 5.48 11.57
N LEU A 73 5.53 6.68 11.61
CA LEU A 73 5.63 7.55 12.77
C LEU A 73 4.25 7.73 13.42
N ASN A 74 4.19 7.67 14.74
CA ASN A 74 2.98 8.01 15.51
C ASN A 74 2.76 9.54 15.57
N GLU A 75 1.71 9.98 16.26
CA GLU A 75 1.37 11.41 16.38
C GLU A 75 2.43 12.23 17.12
N GLN A 76 3.27 11.58 17.92
CA GLN A 76 4.39 12.20 18.64
C GLN A 76 5.65 12.27 17.77
N GLY A 77 5.61 11.71 16.55
CA GLY A 77 6.74 11.63 15.63
C GLY A 77 7.72 10.50 15.95
N GLU A 78 7.35 9.57 16.82
CA GLU A 78 8.16 8.42 17.20
C GLU A 78 7.92 7.25 16.25
N GLU A 79 8.96 6.47 15.96
CA GLU A 79 8.88 5.35 15.04
C GLU A 79 8.13 4.16 15.68
N GLU A 80 7.14 3.64 14.96
CA GLU A 80 6.33 2.50 15.40
C GLU A 80 6.67 1.25 14.56
N PRO A 81 6.80 0.07 15.19
CA PRO A 81 7.08 -1.16 14.47
C PRO A 81 5.87 -1.69 13.70
N ALA A 82 4.66 -1.24 14.06
CA ALA A 82 3.41 -1.72 13.52
C ALA A 82 2.35 -0.61 13.52
N LEU A 83 1.36 -0.73 12.63
CA LEU A 83 0.18 0.11 12.63
C LEU A 83 -0.92 -0.51 13.50
N GLN A 84 -1.78 0.35 14.02
CA GLN A 84 -3.02 -0.04 14.69
C GLN A 84 -4.21 0.64 14.04
N SER A 85 -5.28 -0.11 13.84
CA SER A 85 -6.51 0.40 13.26
C SER A 85 -7.07 1.53 14.12
N GLY A 86 -7.52 2.62 13.50
CA GLY A 86 -8.12 3.77 14.18
C GLY A 86 -7.14 4.86 14.59
N LYS A 87 -5.84 4.57 14.63
CA LYS A 87 -4.81 5.56 14.97
C LYS A 87 -4.41 6.42 13.77
N ASN A 88 -3.73 7.54 14.05
CA ASN A 88 -3.16 8.43 13.05
C ASN A 88 -1.67 8.16 12.90
N TYR A 89 -1.18 8.20 11.67
CA TYR A 89 0.23 7.93 11.36
C TYR A 89 0.76 8.88 10.29
N ASP A 90 2.05 9.16 10.37
CA ASP A 90 2.82 9.72 9.27
C ASP A 90 3.68 8.63 8.63
N PHE A 91 3.47 8.40 7.34
CA PHE A 91 4.38 7.60 6.52
C PHE A 91 5.52 8.52 6.07
N ALA A 92 6.68 8.34 6.68
CA ALA A 92 7.86 9.14 6.41
C ALA A 92 8.72 8.45 5.34
N ILE A 93 8.72 9.02 4.13
CA ILE A 93 9.52 8.55 3.00
C ILE A 93 10.79 9.39 2.94
N GLY A 94 11.92 8.81 3.34
CA GLY A 94 13.22 9.43 3.19
C GLY A 94 13.67 9.41 1.73
N TYR A 95 14.29 10.49 1.26
CA TYR A 95 14.82 10.59 -0.10
C TYR A 95 16.20 11.24 -0.14
N SER A 96 16.96 10.91 -1.19
CA SER A 96 18.13 11.65 -1.66
C SER A 96 17.82 12.29 -3.02
N ASN A 97 18.23 13.54 -3.18
CA ASN A 97 18.11 14.31 -4.40
C ASN A 97 19.48 14.45 -5.06
N ASN A 98 19.62 13.85 -6.24
CA ASN A 98 20.86 13.80 -7.00
C ASN A 98 20.95 14.91 -8.05
N THR A 99 20.01 15.86 -8.09
CA THR A 99 20.02 16.97 -9.06
C THR A 99 20.86 18.15 -8.62
N GLY A 100 21.26 18.21 -7.33
CA GLY A 100 22.02 19.33 -6.77
C GLY A 100 21.19 20.61 -6.53
N GLU A 101 19.90 20.58 -6.82
CA GLU A 101 18.99 21.73 -6.71
C GLU A 101 17.64 21.30 -6.14
N ARG A 102 16.85 22.24 -5.62
CA ARG A 102 15.47 21.95 -5.19
C ARG A 102 14.65 21.48 -6.38
N LEU A 103 13.84 20.45 -6.19
CA LEU A 103 12.96 19.93 -7.24
C LEU A 103 11.50 20.21 -6.89
N ASN A 104 10.85 21.07 -7.67
CA ASN A 104 9.43 21.40 -7.51
C ASN A 104 8.54 20.38 -8.23
N ASN A 105 7.23 20.43 -7.93
CA ASN A 105 6.21 19.64 -8.63
C ASN A 105 6.47 18.13 -8.60
N VAL A 106 6.99 17.65 -7.47
CA VAL A 106 7.15 16.22 -7.22
C VAL A 106 5.83 15.65 -6.72
N VAL A 107 5.45 14.54 -7.34
CA VAL A 107 4.30 13.72 -6.99
C VAL A 107 4.81 12.47 -6.30
N VAL A 108 4.16 12.09 -5.21
CA VAL A 108 4.44 10.83 -4.50
C VAL A 108 3.18 9.98 -4.46
N CYS A 109 3.36 8.67 -4.65
CA CYS A 109 2.37 7.65 -4.37
C CYS A 109 2.90 6.64 -3.35
N VAL A 110 2.03 6.22 -2.44
CA VAL A 110 2.25 5.12 -1.50
C VAL A 110 1.10 4.13 -1.68
N ASP A 111 1.43 2.93 -2.12
CA ASP A 111 0.47 1.84 -2.24
C ASP A 111 0.60 0.90 -1.05
N LEU A 112 -0.52 0.44 -0.51
CA LEU A 112 -0.55 -0.72 0.39
C LEU A 112 -1.19 -1.90 -0.35
N ILE A 113 -0.48 -3.02 -0.38
CA ILE A 113 -0.81 -4.22 -1.13
C ILE A 113 -1.00 -5.38 -0.15
N ASP A 114 -2.11 -6.10 -0.26
CA ASP A 114 -2.42 -7.24 0.60
C ASP A 114 -1.59 -8.49 0.25
N GLU A 115 -1.80 -9.55 1.02
CA GLU A 115 -1.13 -10.83 0.86
C GLU A 115 -1.40 -11.55 -0.45
N ARG A 116 -2.39 -11.12 -1.24
CA ARG A 116 -2.72 -11.68 -2.56
C ARG A 116 -2.23 -10.78 -3.70
N GLY A 117 -1.47 -9.74 -3.38
CA GLY A 117 -1.00 -8.76 -4.37
C GLY A 117 -2.09 -7.77 -4.81
N VAL A 118 -3.20 -7.66 -4.07
CA VAL A 118 -4.25 -6.68 -4.36
C VAL A 118 -3.90 -5.37 -3.69
N ARG A 119 -3.82 -4.29 -4.47
CA ARG A 119 -3.70 -2.94 -3.93
C ARG A 119 -4.97 -2.57 -3.18
N VAL A 120 -4.87 -2.43 -1.87
CA VAL A 120 -5.98 -2.05 -1.00
C VAL A 120 -6.04 -0.53 -0.84
N ILE A 121 -4.92 0.14 -0.60
CA ILE A 121 -4.85 1.61 -0.49
C ILE A 121 -3.92 2.16 -1.56
N LEU A 122 -4.35 3.25 -2.21
CA LEU A 122 -3.52 4.13 -3.03
C LEU A 122 -3.58 5.53 -2.43
N LEU A 123 -2.45 5.99 -1.90
CA LEU A 123 -2.27 7.38 -1.51
C LEU A 123 -1.49 8.08 -2.61
N LYS A 124 -1.99 9.19 -3.13
CA LYS A 124 -1.30 10.02 -4.12
C LYS A 124 -1.41 11.48 -3.72
N SER A 125 -0.29 12.21 -3.70
CA SER A 125 -0.27 13.60 -3.25
C SER A 125 -1.22 14.50 -4.06
N THR A 126 -1.37 14.24 -5.36
CA THR A 126 -2.27 15.00 -6.23
C THR A 126 -3.76 14.73 -5.95
N PHE A 127 -4.15 13.62 -5.33
CA PHE A 127 -5.55 13.37 -4.95
C PHE A 127 -6.05 14.37 -3.89
N THR A 128 -5.13 14.96 -3.15
CA THR A 128 -5.43 15.99 -2.14
C THR A 128 -4.78 17.34 -2.50
N ASN A 129 -4.44 17.56 -3.78
CA ASN A 129 -3.84 18.79 -4.31
C ASN A 129 -2.51 19.20 -3.67
N HIS A 130 -1.69 18.24 -3.23
CA HIS A 130 -0.34 18.49 -2.73
C HIS A 130 0.71 18.27 -3.83
N ASN A 131 1.30 19.37 -4.30
CA ASN A 131 2.51 19.35 -5.12
C ASN A 131 3.71 19.64 -4.24
N LEU A 132 4.66 18.71 -4.21
CA LEU A 132 5.77 18.76 -3.26
C LEU A 132 6.99 19.45 -3.89
N THR A 133 7.71 20.20 -3.05
CA THR A 133 9.05 20.69 -3.36
C THR A 133 10.06 19.96 -2.49
N LEU A 134 10.97 19.22 -3.13
CA LEU A 134 12.05 18.52 -2.45
C LEU A 134 13.28 19.42 -2.30
N ASN A 135 14.00 19.22 -1.21
CA ASN A 135 15.27 19.90 -0.91
C ASN A 135 16.38 19.40 -1.84
N ALA A 136 17.47 20.17 -1.94
CA ALA A 136 18.54 19.92 -2.89
C ALA A 136 19.41 18.69 -2.58
N ASP A 137 19.51 18.26 -1.31
CA ASP A 137 20.33 17.12 -0.88
C ASP A 137 19.47 15.94 -0.46
N ARG A 138 18.78 16.05 0.67
CA ARG A 138 17.96 14.96 1.23
C ARG A 138 16.82 15.50 2.06
N GLY A 139 15.88 14.63 2.39
CA GLY A 139 14.82 14.97 3.32
C GLY A 139 13.81 13.85 3.50
N TYR A 140 12.68 14.21 4.08
CA TYR A 140 11.53 13.32 4.23
C TYR A 140 10.31 13.95 3.56
N ILE A 141 9.53 13.10 2.92
CA ILE A 141 8.15 13.38 2.53
C ILE A 141 7.27 12.74 3.61
N LEU A 142 6.36 13.50 4.21
CA LEU A 142 5.43 13.00 5.21
C LEU A 142 4.03 12.85 4.60
N CYS A 143 3.52 11.64 4.57
CA CYS A 143 2.14 11.35 4.19
C CYS A 143 1.33 11.00 5.44
N ARG A 144 0.48 11.94 5.89
CA ARG A 144 -0.35 11.75 7.07
C ARG A 144 -1.64 11.01 6.74
N VAL A 145 -1.87 9.88 7.38
CA VAL A 145 -3.13 9.12 7.31
C VAL A 145 -3.81 9.19 8.66
N LYS A 146 -5.04 9.68 8.67
CA LYS A 146 -5.87 9.72 9.89
C LYS A 146 -6.82 8.54 9.93
N ASN A 147 -7.15 8.09 11.14
CA ASN A 147 -8.09 7.01 11.41
C ASN A 147 -7.80 5.78 10.53
N PHE A 148 -6.61 5.19 10.69
CA PHE A 148 -6.09 4.18 9.77
C PHE A 148 -7.07 2.99 9.62
N PRO A 149 -7.56 2.68 8.40
CA PRO A 149 -8.78 1.89 8.24
C PRO A 149 -8.55 0.41 7.97
N LEU A 150 -7.31 -0.07 7.90
CA LEU A 150 -7.06 -1.47 7.57
C LEU A 150 -7.22 -2.36 8.80
N VAL A 151 -7.74 -3.57 8.57
CA VAL A 151 -7.80 -4.63 9.56
C VAL A 151 -6.41 -5.24 9.81
N GLN A 152 -6.31 -6.04 10.87
CA GLN A 152 -5.12 -6.81 11.19
C GLN A 152 -4.61 -7.62 9.98
N GLY A 153 -3.31 -7.55 9.72
CA GLY A 153 -2.69 -8.26 8.59
C GLY A 153 -1.31 -7.73 8.21
N MET A 154 -0.71 -8.35 7.20
CA MET A 154 0.56 -7.94 6.62
C MET A 154 0.33 -7.29 5.26
N TYR A 155 0.89 -6.10 5.07
CA TYR A 155 0.76 -5.33 3.84
C TYR A 155 2.14 -4.97 3.31
N ARG A 156 2.30 -5.00 1.98
CA ARG A 156 3.50 -4.50 1.31
C ARG A 156 3.31 -3.06 0.90
N VAL A 157 4.38 -2.28 0.95
CA VAL A 157 4.41 -0.89 0.52
C VAL A 157 5.12 -0.80 -0.82
N THR A 158 4.46 -0.21 -1.82
CA THR A 158 5.11 0.22 -3.06
C THR A 158 5.19 1.74 -3.07
N LEU A 159 6.35 2.25 -3.49
CA LEU A 159 6.61 3.69 -3.54
C LEU A 159 6.84 4.13 -4.99
N HIS A 160 6.25 5.25 -5.36
CA HIS A 160 6.40 5.84 -6.67
C HIS A 160 6.56 7.36 -6.53
N LEU A 161 7.66 7.89 -7.06
CA LEU A 161 7.92 9.32 -7.15
C LEU A 161 7.97 9.70 -8.62
N ALA A 162 7.27 10.76 -8.98
CA ALA A 162 7.28 11.32 -10.33
C ALA A 162 7.46 12.83 -10.32
N HIS A 163 8.07 13.38 -11.35
CA HIS A 163 8.12 14.82 -11.58
C HIS A 163 7.00 15.20 -12.56
N ALA A 164 6.11 16.08 -12.11
CA ALA A 164 4.97 16.58 -12.86
C ALA A 164 4.08 15.49 -13.50
N ASP A 165 3.98 14.30 -12.87
CA ASP A 165 3.27 13.11 -13.38
C ASP A 165 3.75 12.65 -14.79
N ARG A 166 4.95 13.03 -15.21
CA ARG A 166 5.50 12.74 -16.56
C ARG A 166 6.75 11.89 -16.52
N GLU A 167 7.67 12.25 -15.64
CA GLU A 167 8.94 11.55 -15.48
C GLU A 167 8.89 10.73 -14.19
N VAL A 168 9.07 9.41 -14.30
CA VAL A 168 9.26 8.56 -13.12
C VAL A 168 10.65 8.84 -12.56
N LEU A 169 10.71 9.36 -11.33
CA LEU A 169 11.96 9.67 -10.63
C LEU A 169 12.51 8.42 -9.94
N ASP A 170 11.66 7.75 -9.17
CA ASP A 170 11.97 6.47 -8.53
C ASP A 170 10.69 5.66 -8.38
N HIS A 171 10.75 4.38 -8.72
CA HIS A 171 9.67 3.44 -8.51
C HIS A 171 10.25 2.13 -7.98
N ILE A 172 9.83 1.78 -6.76
CA ILE A 172 10.30 0.60 -6.05
C ILE A 172 9.09 -0.15 -5.48
N GLU A 173 8.93 -1.38 -5.93
CA GLU A 173 7.94 -2.33 -5.41
C GLU A 173 8.48 -2.98 -4.14
N ASP A 174 7.57 -3.43 -3.26
CA ASP A 174 7.89 -4.14 -2.03
C ASP A 174 8.97 -3.44 -1.19
N ALA A 175 8.86 -2.12 -1.11
CA ALA A 175 9.79 -1.21 -0.45
C ALA A 175 9.83 -1.43 1.08
N ALA A 176 8.70 -1.84 1.66
CA ALA A 176 8.61 -2.19 3.07
C ALA A 176 7.47 -3.19 3.30
N ASN A 177 7.57 -3.92 4.40
CA ASN A 177 6.46 -4.70 4.96
C ASN A 177 5.92 -3.95 6.18
N VAL A 178 4.60 -3.82 6.26
CA VAL A 178 3.88 -3.16 7.34
C VAL A 178 2.93 -4.17 7.97
N SER A 179 3.08 -4.42 9.27
CA SER A 179 2.05 -5.14 10.03
C SER A 179 1.00 -4.18 10.55
N VAL A 180 -0.24 -4.64 10.56
CA VAL A 180 -1.33 -4.02 11.30
C VAL A 180 -1.70 -5.00 12.39
N ASP A 181 -1.60 -4.60 13.65
CA ASP A 181 -1.81 -5.47 14.81
C ASP A 181 -3.28 -5.49 15.28
N GLY A 182 -4.17 -4.85 14.52
CA GLY A 182 -5.54 -4.54 14.93
C GLY A 182 -5.60 -3.23 15.72
N GLY A 183 -6.74 -2.92 16.32
CA GLY A 183 -6.93 -1.68 17.07
C GLY A 183 -8.40 -1.39 17.29
N ASP A 184 -8.68 -0.43 18.17
CA ASP A 184 -10.05 0.00 18.45
C ASP A 184 -10.48 1.10 17.47
N PHE A 185 -10.68 0.71 16.21
CA PHE A 185 -11.09 1.64 15.14
C PHE A 185 -12.42 2.34 15.45
N PHE A 186 -13.34 1.64 16.10
CA PHE A 186 -14.69 2.13 16.38
C PHE A 186 -14.81 2.85 17.73
N GLY A 187 -13.78 2.80 18.58
CA GLY A 187 -13.82 3.34 19.95
C GLY A 187 -14.79 2.58 20.88
N THR A 188 -15.08 1.31 20.57
CA THR A 188 -16.05 0.48 21.31
C THR A 188 -15.44 -0.77 21.93
N GLY A 189 -14.14 -1.01 21.70
CA GLY A 189 -13.47 -2.28 22.01
C GLY A 189 -13.83 -3.43 21.07
N ASN A 190 -14.73 -3.23 20.10
CA ASN A 190 -15.02 -4.22 19.06
C ASN A 190 -13.98 -4.13 17.94
N PRO A 191 -13.19 -5.18 17.65
CA PRO A 191 -12.17 -5.15 16.60
C PRO A 191 -12.73 -5.31 15.17
N GLY A 192 -14.05 -5.43 15.01
CA GLY A 192 -14.68 -5.84 13.77
C GLY A 192 -14.48 -7.34 13.50
N ILE A 193 -14.58 -7.74 12.22
CA ILE A 193 -14.36 -9.13 11.80
C ILE A 193 -13.26 -9.17 10.72
N PRO A 194 -11.96 -9.12 11.11
CA PRO A 194 -10.84 -8.99 10.19
C PRO A 194 -10.80 -10.00 9.03
N ASN A 195 -11.30 -11.22 9.25
CA ASN A 195 -11.29 -12.26 8.22
C ASN A 195 -12.35 -12.07 7.11
N LEU A 196 -13.30 -11.15 7.30
CA LEU A 196 -14.40 -10.91 6.35
C LEU A 196 -14.20 -9.65 5.51
N CYS A 197 -13.25 -8.78 5.85
CA CYS A 197 -13.03 -7.52 5.14
C CYS A 197 -11.55 -7.11 5.18
N LYS A 198 -11.20 -6.08 4.41
CA LYS A 198 -9.87 -5.42 4.50
C LYS A 198 -9.96 -4.03 5.12
N PHE A 199 -11.16 -3.45 5.16
CA PHE A 199 -11.42 -2.09 5.59
C PHE A 199 -12.42 -2.05 6.74
N LEU A 200 -12.17 -1.13 7.67
CA LEU A 200 -13.05 -0.69 8.72
C LEU A 200 -13.56 0.71 8.37
N VAL A 201 -14.86 0.92 8.52
CA VAL A 201 -15.53 2.19 8.20
C VAL A 201 -16.59 2.43 9.26
N ASN A 202 -16.62 3.64 9.82
CA ASN A 202 -17.66 4.04 10.77
C ASN A 202 -18.98 4.23 10.04
N ALA A 203 -20.07 3.80 10.68
CA ALA A 203 -21.43 3.97 10.19
C ALA A 203 -22.37 4.31 11.35
N ASP A 204 -23.30 5.22 11.08
CA ASP A 204 -24.37 5.59 12.00
C ASP A 204 -25.63 4.79 11.68
N TRP A 205 -26.29 4.27 12.72
CA TRP A 205 -27.48 3.43 12.59
C TRP A 205 -28.67 4.06 13.31
N SER A 206 -29.82 4.12 12.65
CA SER A 206 -31.07 4.60 13.25
C SER A 206 -32.25 3.78 12.73
N THR A 207 -33.35 3.74 13.49
CA THR A 207 -34.60 3.05 13.10
C THR A 207 -35.73 4.05 13.01
N THR A 208 -36.58 3.93 11.98
CA THR A 208 -37.84 4.69 11.89
C THR A 208 -39.01 3.72 11.81
N ALA A 209 -40.14 4.07 12.44
CA ALA A 209 -41.36 3.28 12.31
C ALA A 209 -41.94 3.46 10.90
N ALA A 210 -42.43 2.37 10.29
CA ALA A 210 -43.23 2.47 9.09
C ALA A 210 -44.58 3.10 9.47
N ASN A 211 -44.82 4.36 9.09
CA ASN A 211 -46.12 4.98 9.30
C ASN A 211 -47.19 4.24 8.49
N SER A 212 -48.02 3.45 9.16
CA SER A 212 -49.27 2.95 8.60
C SER A 212 -50.30 4.09 8.62
N ASN A 213 -50.41 4.89 7.56
CA ASN A 213 -51.65 5.60 7.20
C ASN A 213 -51.55 6.35 5.86
N SER A 214 -52.14 5.77 4.79
CA SER A 214 -52.96 6.48 3.79
C SER A 214 -53.43 5.54 2.66
N TYR A 215 -54.33 4.62 2.98
CA TYR A 215 -55.33 4.13 2.03
C TYR A 215 -56.69 4.11 2.74
N THR A 216 -57.23 5.29 2.98
CA THR A 216 -58.68 5.45 3.08
C THR A 216 -59.08 6.43 1.98
N GLN A 217 -59.15 5.91 0.76
CA GLN A 217 -60.17 6.39 -0.18
C GLN A 217 -61.51 5.93 0.38
N SER A 218 -62.42 6.87 0.67
CA SER A 218 -63.86 6.63 0.68
C SER A 218 -64.60 7.96 0.59
N ILE A 219 -65.03 8.24 -0.64
CA ILE A 219 -66.22 8.97 -1.12
C ILE A 219 -66.41 10.42 -0.65
#